data_AF-A0AAE2LIF5-F1
#
_entry.id   AF-A0AAE2LIF5-F1
#
_cell.length_a   1.000
_cell.length_b   1.000
_cell.length_c   1.000
_cell.angle_alpha   90.00
_cell.angle_beta   90.00
_cell.angle_gamma   90.00
#
_symmetry.space_group_name_H-M   'P 1'
#
loop_
_entity.id
_entity.type
_entity.pdbx_description
1 polymer ?
#
loop_
_entity_poly.entity_id
_entity_poly.type
_entity_poly.pdbx_seq_one_letter_code
_entity_poly.pdbx_strand_id
1 'polypeptide(L)' 'MSLAEAPVHPHLVARETFVEVEGVPQPAPAPRFSRTPGSISRPPAEPGEHTDEVLTDWGFDAERLAALHASGAIS' A
#
# COMPACT_ATOMS: atom_id res chain seq x y z
N MET A 1 28.95 2.68 1.08
CA MET A 1 27.53 2.84 1.44
C MET A 1 26.93 1.47 1.62
N SER A 2 26.54 1.13 2.85
CA SER A 2 25.74 -0.04 3.19
C SER A 2 24.24 0.29 3.13
N LEU A 3 23.38 -0.73 3.26
CA LEU A 3 21.93 -0.52 3.35
C LEU A 3 21.53 0.33 4.57
N ALA A 4 22.23 0.16 5.70
CA ALA A 4 21.98 0.92 6.92
C ALA A 4 22.41 2.39 6.81
N GLU A 5 23.43 2.68 5.99
CA GLU A 5 23.95 4.04 5.78
C GLU A 5 23.14 4.85 4.76
N ALA A 6 22.39 4.18 3.88
CA ALA A 6 21.71 4.82 2.75
C ALA A 6 20.70 5.90 3.17
N PRO A 7 19.81 5.70 4.17
CA PRO A 7 18.79 6.70 4.52
C PRO A 7 19.36 8.05 4.98
N VAL A 8 20.57 8.05 5.56
CA VAL A 8 21.21 9.25 6.11
C VAL A 8 22.31 9.82 5.20
N HIS A 9 22.56 9.21 4.04
CA HIS A 9 23.58 9.70 3.13
C HIS A 9 23.18 11.07 2.54
N PRO A 10 24.06 12.11 2.53
CA PRO A 10 23.69 13.48 2.19
C PRO A 10 22.94 13.63 0.86
N HIS A 11 23.35 12.88 -0.17
CA HIS A 11 22.68 12.90 -1.47
C HIS A 11 21.25 12.34 -1.42
N LEU A 12 21.01 11.31 -0.61
CA LEU A 12 19.71 10.63 -0.49
C LEU A 12 18.77 11.43 0.42
N VAL A 13 19.29 12.09 1.45
CA VAL A 13 18.57 13.05 2.30
C VAL A 13 18.11 14.27 1.49
N ALA A 14 19.02 14.91 0.74
CA ALA A 14 18.70 16.08 -0.11
C ALA A 14 17.63 15.79 -1.17
N ARG A 15 17.41 14.50 -1.44
CA ARG A 15 16.50 13.98 -2.44
C ARG A 15 15.26 13.34 -1.84
N GLU A 16 15.14 13.30 -0.52
CA GLU A 16 14.08 12.61 0.23
C GLU A 16 13.87 11.17 -0.26
N THR A 17 14.95 10.49 -0.65
CA THR A 17 14.86 9.14 -1.28
C THR A 17 14.25 8.13 -0.32
N PHE A 18 14.43 8.33 0.99
CA PHE A 18 13.76 7.60 2.05
C PHE A 18 12.84 8.55 2.82
N VAL A 19 11.66 8.05 3.19
CA VAL A 19 10.65 8.74 4.01
C VAL A 19 10.28 7.85 5.19
N GLU A 20 9.92 8.45 6.31
CA GLU A 20 9.41 7.71 7.47
C GLU A 20 7.91 7.44 7.28
N VAL A 21 7.53 6.17 7.34
CA VAL A 21 6.13 5.73 7.29
C VAL A 21 5.91 4.75 8.43
N GLU A 22 4.99 5.07 9.34
CA GLU A 22 4.73 4.31 10.56
C GLU A 22 6.00 4.00 11.38
N GLY A 23 6.93 4.96 11.43
CA GLY A 23 8.20 4.85 12.17
C GLY A 23 9.24 3.92 11.54
N VAL A 24 9.04 3.53 10.27
CA VAL A 24 10.00 2.75 9.48
C VAL A 24 10.49 3.59 8.30
N PRO A 25 11.82 3.69 8.08
CA PRO A 25 12.36 4.31 6.88
C PRO A 25 12.08 3.45 5.65
N GLN A 26 11.32 4.00 4.71
CA GLN A 26 10.92 3.33 3.47
C GLN A 26 11.35 4.16 2.24
N PRO A 27 11.69 3.54 1.12
CA PRO A 27 11.93 4.28 -0.12
C PRO A 27 10.69 5.07 -0.54
N ALA A 28 10.86 6.34 -0.87
CA ALA A 28 9.80 7.15 -1.45
C ALA A 28 9.45 6.66 -2.88
N PRO A 29 8.20 6.85 -3.33
CA PRO A 29 7.78 6.47 -4.69
C PRO A 29 8.68 7.04 -5.79
N ALA A 30 8.99 6.20 -6.78
CA ALA A 30 9.83 6.56 -7.93
C ALA A 30 9.22 6.03 -9.25
N PRO A 31 9.37 6.74 -10.39
CA PRO A 31 9.96 8.07 -10.56
C PRO A 31 9.16 9.22 -9.92
N ARG A 32 9.80 10.37 -9.68
CA ARG A 32 9.14 11.56 -9.13
C ARG A 32 8.51 12.39 -10.25
N PHE A 33 7.23 12.18 -10.49
CA PHE A 33 6.47 12.96 -11.47
C PHE A 33 6.13 14.35 -10.90
N SER A 34 6.33 15.39 -11.70
CA SER A 34 6.04 16.77 -11.30
C SER A 34 4.54 17.10 -11.32
N ARG A 35 3.76 16.50 -12.23
CA ARG A 35 2.32 16.76 -12.38
C ARG A 35 1.45 15.90 -11.47
N THR A 36 1.86 14.66 -11.24
CA THR A 36 1.10 13.67 -10.43
C THR A 36 2.06 12.92 -9.51
N PRO A 37 2.54 13.56 -8.42
CA PRO A 37 3.44 12.92 -7.48
C PRO A 37 2.82 11.64 -6.90
N GLY A 38 3.59 10.56 -6.87
CA GLY A 38 3.19 9.34 -6.15
C GLY A 38 3.20 9.58 -4.64
N SER A 39 2.37 8.84 -3.90
CA SER A 39 2.34 8.85 -2.44
C SER A 39 2.24 7.41 -1.92
N ILE A 40 2.75 7.19 -0.71
CA ILE A 40 2.48 5.98 0.06
C ILE A 40 1.14 6.21 0.75
N SER A 41 0.12 5.42 0.42
CA SER A 41 -1.27 5.74 0.76
C SER A 41 -1.92 4.80 1.75
N ARG A 42 -1.46 3.55 1.85
CA ARG A 42 -1.99 2.53 2.76
C ARG A 42 -0.89 1.55 3.20
N PRO A 43 -1.01 0.93 4.38
CA PRO A 43 -0.16 -0.20 4.75
C PRO A 43 -0.44 -1.41 3.84
N PRO A 44 0.39 -2.47 3.88
CA PRO A 44 0.07 -3.75 3.28
C PRO A 44 -1.28 -4.26 3.80
N ALA A 45 -2.09 -4.81 2.90
CA ALA A 45 -3.39 -5.36 3.26
C ALA A 45 -3.26 -6.72 3.97
N GLU A 46 -4.10 -6.97 4.95
CA GLU A 46 -4.29 -8.30 5.52
C GLU A 46 -5.08 -9.21 4.56
N PRO A 47 -4.94 -10.56 4.65
CA PRO A 47 -5.76 -11.48 3.88
C PRO A 47 -7.26 -11.22 4.11
N GLY A 48 -7.98 -10.95 3.03
CA GLY A 48 -9.43 -10.71 3.07
C GLY A 48 -9.86 -9.26 3.36
N GLU A 49 -8.95 -8.36 3.72
CA GLU A 49 -9.28 -7.00 4.20
C GLU A 49 -10.18 -6.21 3.25
N HIS A 50 -10.01 -6.41 1.94
CA HIS A 50 -10.75 -5.68 0.89
C HIS A 50 -11.71 -6.58 0.09
N THR A 51 -11.95 -7.83 0.52
CA THR A 51 -12.80 -8.80 -0.22
C THR A 51 -14.16 -8.20 -0.54
N ASP A 52 -14.86 -7.70 0.47
CA ASP A 52 -16.22 -7.18 0.32
C ASP A 52 -16.26 -5.87 -0.47
N GLU A 53 -15.29 -4.98 -0.26
CA GLU A 53 -15.17 -3.71 -0.99
C GLU A 53 -15.05 -3.97 -2.51
N VAL A 54 -14.12 -4.86 -2.90
CA VAL A 54 -13.84 -5.16 -4.30
C VAL A 54 -15.01 -5.89 -4.97
N LEU A 55 -15.60 -6.88 -4.29
CA LEU A 55 -16.74 -7.60 -4.84
C LEU A 55 -17.99 -6.71 -4.99
N THR A 56 -18.20 -5.78 -4.06
CA THR A 56 -19.26 -4.77 -4.17
C THR A 56 -19.01 -3.83 -5.36
N ASP A 57 -17.78 -3.35 -5.55
CA ASP A 57 -17.40 -2.52 -6.71
C ASP A 57 -17.63 -3.27 -8.05
N TRP A 58 -17.46 -4.59 -8.05
CA TRP A 58 -17.76 -5.45 -9.19
C TRP A 58 -19.25 -5.81 -9.35
N GLY A 59 -20.12 -5.31 -8.46
CA GLY A 59 -21.57 -5.45 -8.56
C GLY A 59 -22.17 -6.68 -7.89
N PHE A 60 -21.46 -7.31 -6.94
CA PHE A 60 -22.06 -8.35 -6.10
C PHE A 60 -22.97 -7.69 -5.06
N ASP A 61 -24.21 -8.17 -4.99
CA ASP A 61 -25.14 -7.75 -3.95
C ASP A 61 -24.83 -8.43 -2.60
N ALA A 62 -25.46 -7.92 -1.54
CA ALA A 62 -25.28 -8.40 -0.19
C ALA A 62 -25.68 -9.87 -0.01
N GLU A 63 -26.68 -10.35 -0.75
CA GLU A 63 -27.14 -11.74 -0.66
C GLU A 63 -26.07 -12.68 -1.23
N ARG A 64 -25.48 -12.32 -2.38
CA ARG A 64 -24.43 -13.11 -3.01
C ARG A 64 -23.13 -13.08 -2.21
N LEU A 65 -22.77 -11.94 -1.63
CA LEU A 65 -21.62 -11.83 -0.70
C LEU A 65 -21.80 -12.75 0.51
N ALA A 66 -22.97 -12.72 1.15
CA ALA A 66 -23.26 -13.58 2.29
C ALA A 66 -23.19 -15.07 1.93
N ALA A 67 -23.66 -15.46 0.75
CA ALA A 67 -23.56 -16.84 0.27
C ALA A 67 -22.10 -17.30 0.06
N LEU A 68 -21.23 -16.42 -0.46
CA LEU A 68 -19.82 -16.72 -0.66
C LEU A 68 -19.09 -16.90 0.68
N HIS A 69 -19.32 -16.00 1.65
CA HIS A 69 -18.82 -16.13 3.02
C HIS A 69 -19.31 -17.42 3.68
N ALA A 70 -20.62 -17.71 3.60
CA ALA A 70 -21.20 -18.91 4.20
C ALA A 70 -20.65 -20.22 3.60
N SER A 71 -20.28 -20.20 2.32
CA SER A 71 -19.65 -21.36 1.65
C SER A 71 -18.15 -21.51 1.94
N GLY A 72 -17.51 -20.50 2.57
CA GLY A 72 -16.05 -20.44 2.76
C GLY A 72 -15.26 -20.21 1.46
N ALA A 73 -15.93 -19.77 0.38
CA ALA A 73 -15.28 -19.45 -0.88
C ALA A 73 -14.46 -18.16 -0.80
N ILE A 74 -14.83 -17.26 0.12
CA ILE A 74 -14.14 -16.02 0.43
C ILE A 74 -14.00 -15.89 1.95
N SER A 75 -13.02 -15.09 2.38
CA SER A 75 -12.72 -14.74 3.77
C SER A 75 -12.76 -13.24 3.97
#